data_AF-A0A1Y3N6S2-F1
#
_entry.id   AF-A0A1Y3N6S2-F1
#
_cell.length_a   1.000
_cell.length_b   1.000
_cell.length_c   1.000
_cell.angle_alpha   90.00
_cell.angle_beta   90.00
_cell.angle_gamma   90.00
#
_symmetry.space_group_name_H-M   'P 1'
#
loop_
_entity.id
_entity.type
_entity.pdbx_description
1 polymer ?
#
loop_
_entity_poly.entity_id
_entity_poly.type
_entity_poly.pdbx_seq_one_letter_code
_entity_poly.pdbx_strand_id
1 'polypeptide(L)'
;MSKQNMYAVSAPGKVLITGGYLVLDQQYTGFVQATSSRFVCMVLKNDQEISDKNAIKVTSPQFIQGQWDYHWNNETKELSEDATNASQNYYIQCTIQNTLLIASSLCSDFSNLLDSGIRIIIMGHNDFYSQREQ
;
A
#
# COMPACT_ATOMS: atom_id res chain seq x y z
N MET A 1 -27.76 7.79 -0.05
CA MET A 1 -26.38 7.77 0.46
C MET A 1 -25.47 7.55 -0.73
N SER A 2 -24.63 8.51 -1.11
CA SER A 2 -23.69 8.35 -2.21
C SER A 2 -22.74 7.18 -1.90
N LYS A 3 -22.61 6.21 -2.82
CA LYS A 3 -21.62 5.14 -2.68
C LYS A 3 -20.24 5.80 -2.56
N GLN A 4 -19.54 5.54 -1.46
CA GLN A 4 -18.16 5.99 -1.32
C GLN A 4 -17.30 5.15 -2.27
N ASN A 5 -16.83 5.77 -3.35
CA ASN A 5 -15.97 5.12 -4.36
C ASN A 5 -14.48 5.27 -4.02
N MET A 6 -14.16 5.79 -2.83
CA MET A 6 -12.81 5.99 -2.36
C MET A 6 -12.73 5.77 -0.85
N TYR A 7 -11.74 4.99 -0.42
CA TYR A 7 -11.34 4.82 0.96
C TYR A 7 -9.92 5.34 1.15
N ALA A 8 -9.69 6.09 2.22
CA ALA A 8 -8.37 6.60 2.55
C ALA A 8 -8.01 6.19 3.98
N VAL A 9 -6.82 5.63 4.16
CA VAL A 9 -6.24 5.27 5.46
C VAL A 9 -4.87 5.91 5.60
N SER A 10 -4.42 6.14 6.82
CA SER A 10 -3.10 6.71 7.07
C SER A 10 -2.42 6.13 8.29
N ALA A 11 -1.09 6.02 8.24
CA ALA A 11 -0.25 5.52 9.31
C ALA A 11 0.83 6.56 9.67
N PRO A 12 1.09 6.82 10.97
CA PRO A 12 2.13 7.74 11.40
C PRO A 12 3.54 7.12 11.26
N GLY A 13 4.55 7.98 11.19
CA GLY A 13 5.94 7.57 11.42
C GLY A 13 6.22 7.31 12.89
N LYS A 14 7.45 6.86 13.19
CA LYS A 14 7.91 6.64 14.57
C LYS A 14 9.35 7.10 14.73
N VAL A 15 9.67 7.61 15.92
CA VAL A 15 11.03 8.01 16.30
C VAL A 15 11.36 7.43 17.67
N LEU A 16 12.54 6.80 17.79
CA LEU A 16 13.12 6.39 19.06
C LEU A 16 13.75 7.61 19.73
N ILE A 17 13.16 8.09 20.83
CA ILE A 17 13.60 9.29 21.55
C ILE A 17 14.70 8.96 22.55
N THR A 18 14.59 7.84 23.26
CA THR A 18 15.62 7.35 24.19
C THR A 18 15.71 5.83 24.15
N GLY A 19 16.84 5.29 24.63
CA GLY A 19 17.21 3.88 24.58
C GLY A 19 18.39 3.63 23.63
N GLY A 20 18.39 4.25 22.44
CA GLY A 20 19.49 4.11 21.48
C GLY A 20 19.87 2.64 21.24
N TYR A 21 21.16 2.33 21.28
CA TYR A 21 21.64 0.95 21.16
C TYR A 21 21.43 0.10 22.44
N LEU A 22 21.04 0.69 23.58
CA LEU A 22 20.80 -0.08 24.81
C LEU A 22 19.62 -1.04 24.63
N VAL A 23 18.64 -0.71 23.79
CA VAL A 23 17.47 -1.57 23.50
C VAL A 23 17.85 -2.89 22.81
N LEU A 24 19.10 -3.06 22.37
CA LEU A 24 19.61 -4.33 21.87
C LEU A 24 19.76 -5.37 22.99
N ASP A 25 19.85 -4.92 24.24
CA ASP A 25 19.82 -5.78 25.42
C ASP A 25 18.45 -5.65 26.11
N GLN A 26 17.80 -6.81 26.33
CA GLN A 26 16.44 -6.91 26.83
C GLN A 26 16.23 -6.29 28.21
N GLN A 27 17.30 -6.10 29.00
CA GLN A 27 17.21 -5.43 30.30
C GLN A 27 16.91 -3.93 30.19
N TYR A 28 17.17 -3.31 29.03
CA TYR A 28 16.94 -1.89 28.82
C TYR A 28 15.71 -1.63 27.94
N THR A 29 14.99 -0.57 28.28
CA THR A 29 13.81 -0.12 27.52
C THR A 29 14.10 1.17 26.77
N GLY A 30 13.43 1.35 25.64
CA GLY A 30 13.44 2.58 24.87
C GLY A 30 12.08 3.25 24.87
N PHE A 31 12.05 4.55 24.58
CA PHE A 31 10.81 5.30 24.40
C PHE A 31 10.66 5.68 22.93
N VAL A 32 9.56 5.25 22.32
CA VAL A 32 9.23 5.51 20.92
C VAL A 32 7.96 6.36 20.86
N GLN A 33 8.02 7.45 20.09
CA GLN A 33 6.88 8.34 19.88
C GLN A 33 6.44 8.28 18.42
N ALA A 34 5.13 8.23 18.19
CA ALA A 34 4.56 8.39 16.86
C ALA A 34 4.67 9.85 16.41
N THR A 35 5.05 10.07 15.15
CA THR A 35 5.21 11.41 14.58
C THR A 35 3.92 11.89 13.91
N SER A 36 3.85 13.20 13.64
CA SER A 36 2.78 13.81 12.85
C SER A 36 2.92 13.52 11.34
N SER A 37 4.12 13.18 10.85
CA SER A 37 4.37 12.75 9.47
C SER A 37 3.60 11.46 9.17
N ARG A 38 2.89 11.40 8.04
CA ARG A 38 2.03 10.24 7.69
C ARG A 38 2.36 9.66 6.33
N PHE A 39 2.19 8.35 6.22
CA PHE A 39 1.87 7.70 4.95
C PHE A 39 0.36 7.60 4.82
N VAL A 40 -0.15 7.86 3.63
CA VAL A 40 -1.56 7.79 3.27
C VAL A 40 -1.69 6.79 2.12
N CYS A 41 -2.65 5.88 2.24
CA CYS A 41 -3.04 4.96 1.17
C CYS A 41 -4.49 5.23 0.82
N MET A 42 -4.76 5.49 -0.45
CA MET A 42 -6.11 5.68 -0.97
C MET A 42 -6.43 4.54 -1.93
N VAL A 43 -7.58 3.91 -1.74
CA VAL A 43 -8.11 2.86 -2.60
C VAL A 43 -9.38 3.37 -3.25
N LEU A 44 -9.37 3.47 -4.57
CA LEU A 44 -10.51 3.88 -5.37
C LEU A 44 -11.06 2.69 -6.13
N LYS A 45 -12.39 2.58 -6.15
CA LYS A 45 -13.07 1.66 -7.06
C LYS A 45 -13.02 2.27 -8.45
N ASN A 46 -12.69 1.48 -9.47
CA ASN A 46 -12.70 1.99 -10.84
C ASN A 46 -14.18 2.15 -11.29
N ASP A 47 -14.58 3.38 -11.62
CA ASP A 47 -15.95 3.70 -12.03
C ASP A 47 -16.15 3.62 -13.56
N GLN A 48 -15.09 3.37 -14.34
CA GLN A 48 -15.17 3.42 -15.81
C GLN A 48 -15.58 2.07 -16.43
N GLU A 49 -16.45 2.15 -17.44
CA GLU A 49 -17.06 1.04 -18.18
C GLU A 49 -16.08 0.12 -18.93
N ILE A 50 -14.78 0.46 -18.95
CA ILE A 50 -13.71 -0.36 -19.51
C ILE A 50 -12.86 -0.86 -18.34
N SER A 51 -13.35 -1.89 -17.65
CA SER A 51 -12.66 -2.46 -16.51
C SER A 51 -11.97 -3.76 -16.90
N ASP A 52 -10.65 -3.76 -16.91
CA ASP A 52 -9.88 -5.00 -16.77
C ASP A 52 -10.23 -5.61 -15.41
N LYS A 53 -11.00 -6.70 -15.45
CA LYS A 53 -11.46 -7.38 -14.24
C LYS A 53 -10.28 -7.77 -13.38
N ASN A 54 -10.41 -7.63 -12.06
CA ASN A 54 -9.36 -7.95 -11.10
C ASN A 54 -8.03 -7.22 -11.36
N ALA A 55 -8.05 -6.06 -12.03
CA ALA A 55 -6.87 -5.23 -12.18
C ALA A 55 -6.62 -4.39 -10.92
N ILE A 56 -5.35 -4.28 -10.52
CA ILE A 56 -4.89 -3.45 -9.41
C ILE A 56 -3.83 -2.51 -9.97
N LYS A 57 -4.16 -1.23 -10.05
CA LYS A 57 -3.22 -0.19 -10.53
C LYS A 57 -2.68 0.60 -9.35
N VAL A 58 -1.37 0.63 -9.19
CA VAL A 58 -0.71 1.30 -8.07
C VAL A 58 0.04 2.53 -8.56
N THR A 59 -0.06 3.64 -7.82
CA THR A 59 0.73 4.84 -8.06
C THR A 59 1.33 5.34 -6.76
N SER A 60 2.64 5.58 -6.74
CA SER A 60 3.36 6.17 -5.63
C SER A 60 4.35 7.21 -6.14
N PRO A 61 4.00 8.52 -6.08
CA PRO A 61 4.82 9.60 -6.63
C PRO A 61 6.24 9.73 -6.04
N GLN A 62 6.48 9.11 -4.88
CA GLN A 62 7.77 9.17 -4.18
C GLN A 62 8.83 8.26 -4.81
N PHE A 63 8.44 7.32 -5.68
CA PHE A 63 9.36 6.47 -6.42
C PHE A 63 9.53 6.97 -7.85
N ILE A 64 10.77 6.87 -8.35
CA ILE A 64 11.04 7.02 -9.79
C ILE A 64 10.33 5.86 -10.49
N GLN A 65 9.55 6.16 -11.53
CA GLN A 65 8.70 5.18 -12.21
C GLN A 65 7.77 4.44 -11.24
N GLY A 66 7.23 5.16 -10.25
CA GLY A 66 6.38 4.65 -9.19
C GLY A 66 4.95 4.30 -9.63
N GLN A 67 4.81 3.56 -10.73
CA GLN A 67 3.54 3.06 -11.23
C GLN A 67 3.68 1.57 -11.53
N TRP A 68 2.75 0.77 -11.01
CA TRP A 68 2.76 -0.67 -11.19
C TRP A 68 1.34 -1.17 -11.41
N ASP A 69 1.15 -1.87 -12.52
CA ASP A 69 -0.08 -2.57 -12.82
C ASP A 69 0.07 -4.05 -12.47
N TYR A 70 -0.93 -4.58 -11.78
CA TYR A 70 -1.02 -5.97 -11.35
C TYR A 70 -2.38 -6.55 -11.72
N HIS A 71 -2.44 -7.88 -11.79
CA HIS A 71 -3.67 -8.63 -12.00
C HIS A 71 -3.82 -9.71 -10.94
N TRP A 72 -5.00 -9.77 -10.31
CA TRP A 72 -5.32 -10.77 -9.31
C TRP A 72 -6.04 -11.97 -9.93
N ASN A 73 -5.49 -13.16 -9.73
CA ASN A 73 -6.13 -14.41 -10.12
C ASN A 73 -6.97 -14.96 -8.96
N ASN A 74 -8.30 -15.01 -9.12
CA ASN A 74 -9.21 -15.52 -8.09
C ASN A 74 -9.07 -17.04 -7.83
N GLU A 75 -8.60 -17.81 -8.82
CA GLU A 75 -8.45 -19.27 -8.71
C GLU A 75 -7.15 -19.64 -7.99
N THR A 76 -6.02 -19.12 -8.48
CA THR A 76 -4.69 -19.40 -7.88
C THR A 76 -4.44 -18.58 -6.62
N LYS A 77 -5.20 -17.49 -6.43
CA LYS A 77 -5.00 -16.47 -5.39
C LYS A 77 -3.62 -15.83 -5.46
N GLU A 78 -3.15 -15.56 -6.67
CA GLU A 78 -1.85 -14.96 -6.94
C GLU A 78 -2.00 -13.63 -7.68
N LEU A 79 -1.08 -12.71 -7.39
CA LEU A 79 -0.94 -11.41 -8.00
C LEU A 79 0.20 -11.43 -9.02
N SER A 80 -0.15 -11.36 -10.30
CA SER A 80 0.83 -11.24 -11.38
C SER A 80 1.12 -9.78 -11.71
N GLU A 81 2.37 -9.49 -12.05
CA GLU A 81 2.82 -8.17 -12.49
C GLU A 81 2.69 -8.03 -14.01
N ASP A 82 2.27 -6.85 -14.49
CA ASP A 82 2.23 -6.55 -15.92
C ASP A 82 3.65 -6.36 -16.48
N ALA A 83 3.94 -7.00 -17.61
CA ALA A 83 5.25 -6.93 -18.28
C ALA A 83 5.59 -5.51 -18.81
N THR A 84 4.60 -4.63 -18.91
CA THR A 84 4.77 -3.23 -19.35
C THR A 84 5.21 -2.29 -18.22
N ASN A 85 5.26 -2.76 -16.97
CA ASN A 85 5.73 -1.95 -15.84
C ASN A 85 7.18 -1.50 -16.06
N ALA A 86 7.42 -0.20 -15.89
CA ALA A 86 8.74 0.40 -16.11
C ALA A 86 9.75 0.07 -15.01
N SER A 87 9.28 -0.39 -13.85
CA SER A 87 10.09 -0.83 -12.72
C SER A 87 9.36 -1.93 -11.94
N GLN A 88 10.06 -2.64 -11.05
CA GLN A 88 9.45 -3.61 -10.14
C GLN A 88 9.57 -3.15 -8.69
N ASN A 89 8.56 -3.46 -7.87
CA ASN A 89 8.61 -3.23 -6.44
C ASN A 89 8.04 -4.41 -5.65
N TYR A 90 8.92 -5.33 -5.27
CA TYR A 90 8.55 -6.55 -4.54
C TYR A 90 7.86 -6.28 -3.19
N TYR A 91 8.18 -5.17 -2.53
CA TYR A 91 7.54 -4.81 -1.26
C TYR A 91 6.06 -4.46 -1.48
N ILE A 92 5.76 -3.66 -2.50
CA ILE A 92 4.38 -3.30 -2.87
C ILE A 92 3.63 -4.54 -3.33
N GLN A 93 4.20 -5.32 -4.24
CA GLN A 93 3.57 -6.54 -4.75
C GLN A 93 3.25 -7.53 -3.63
N CYS A 94 4.22 -7.83 -2.75
CA CYS A 94 4.04 -8.75 -1.63
C CYS A 94 3.00 -8.24 -0.62
N THR A 95 2.99 -6.92 -0.37
CA THR A 95 2.00 -6.30 0.52
C THR A 95 0.58 -6.46 -0.05
N ILE A 96 0.39 -6.19 -1.34
CA ILE A 96 -0.90 -6.33 -2.00
C ILE A 96 -1.32 -7.79 -2.05
N GLN A 97 -0.44 -8.69 -2.48
CA GLN A 97 -0.67 -10.15 -2.49
C GLN A 97 -1.22 -10.63 -1.14
N ASN A 98 -0.52 -10.33 -0.04
CA ASN A 98 -0.94 -10.76 1.30
C ASN A 98 -2.23 -10.09 1.76
N THR A 99 -2.42 -8.81 1.43
CA THR A 99 -3.65 -8.07 1.77
C THR A 99 -4.86 -8.67 1.04
N LEU A 100 -4.74 -8.96 -0.25
CA LEU A 100 -5.78 -9.60 -1.05
C LEU A 100 -6.05 -11.02 -0.59
N LEU A 101 -5.02 -11.79 -0.22
CA LEU A 101 -5.19 -13.11 0.39
C LEU A 101 -6.05 -13.04 1.66
N ILE A 102 -5.71 -12.13 2.58
CA ILE A 102 -6.48 -11.93 3.81
C ILE A 102 -7.90 -11.44 3.50
N ALA A 103 -8.06 -10.46 2.61
CA ALA A 103 -9.37 -9.96 2.24
C ALA A 103 -10.25 -11.05 1.60
N SER A 104 -9.67 -11.93 0.77
CA SER A 104 -10.36 -13.05 0.13
C SER A 104 -10.83 -14.11 1.13
N SER A 105 -10.19 -14.22 2.30
CA SER A 105 -10.59 -15.18 3.34
C SER A 105 -11.62 -14.57 4.31
N LEU A 106 -11.60 -13.25 4.50
CA LEU A 106 -12.50 -12.55 5.41
C LEU A 106 -13.81 -12.11 4.75
N CYS A 107 -13.82 -11.88 3.44
CA CYS A 107 -14.97 -11.32 2.72
C CYS A 107 -15.56 -12.33 1.72
N SER A 108 -16.82 -12.70 1.90
CA SER A 108 -17.53 -13.62 0.98
C SER A 108 -17.70 -13.05 -0.43
N ASP A 109 -17.89 -11.73 -0.55
CA ASP A 109 -18.14 -11.05 -1.84
C ASP A 109 -16.85 -10.49 -2.48
N PHE A 110 -15.69 -10.98 -2.08
CA PHE A 110 -14.39 -10.43 -2.49
C PHE A 110 -14.20 -10.35 -4.01
N SER A 111 -14.56 -11.41 -4.75
CA SER A 111 -14.44 -11.42 -6.22
C SER A 111 -15.28 -10.30 -6.87
N ASN A 112 -16.51 -10.08 -6.38
CA ASN A 112 -17.39 -9.01 -6.89
C ASN A 112 -16.83 -7.61 -6.58
N LEU A 113 -16.02 -7.46 -5.52
CA LEU A 113 -15.39 -6.18 -5.17
C LEU A 113 -14.26 -5.83 -6.12
N LEU A 114 -13.52 -6.83 -6.61
CA LEU A 114 -12.40 -6.65 -7.55
C LEU A 114 -12.80 -6.73 -9.03
N ASP A 115 -14.03 -7.11 -9.36
CA ASP A 115 -14.51 -7.19 -10.74
C ASP A 115 -14.37 -5.88 -11.51
N SER A 116 -14.51 -4.74 -10.84
CA SER A 116 -14.30 -3.41 -11.44
C SER A 116 -12.84 -2.96 -11.43
N GLY A 117 -11.94 -3.79 -10.89
CA GLY A 117 -10.59 -3.38 -10.54
C GLY A 117 -10.55 -2.28 -9.47
N ILE A 118 -9.34 -2.02 -8.97
CA ILE A 118 -9.07 -0.98 -7.99
C ILE A 118 -7.83 -0.18 -8.37
N ARG A 119 -7.82 1.09 -7.94
CA ARG A 119 -6.65 1.96 -8.01
C ARG A 119 -6.15 2.26 -6.61
N ILE A 120 -4.87 2.04 -6.38
CA ILE A 120 -4.20 2.29 -5.11
C ILE A 120 -3.24 3.46 -5.29
N ILE A 121 -3.37 4.50 -4.48
CA ILE A 121 -2.47 5.64 -4.46
C ILE A 121 -1.77 5.68 -3.09
N ILE A 122 -0.45 5.58 -3.10
CA ILE A 122 0.39 5.61 -1.89
C ILE A 122 1.12 6.94 -1.86
N MET A 123 0.98 7.69 -0.76
CA MET A 123 1.66 8.96 -0.57
C MET A 123 2.30 9.08 0.81
N GLY A 124 3.56 9.47 0.86
CA GLY A 124 4.26 9.84 2.09
C GLY A 124 4.41 11.36 2.21
N HIS A 125 4.24 11.91 3.41
CA HIS A 125 4.65 13.28 3.70
C HIS A 125 6.16 13.45 3.48
N ASN A 126 6.59 14.64 3.02
CA ASN A 126 8.01 14.92 2.79
C ASN A 126 8.87 14.75 4.05
N ASP A 127 8.29 14.98 5.23
CA ASP A 127 8.95 14.83 6.53
C ASP A 127 9.32 13.38 6.89
N PHE A 128 8.98 12.40 6.05
CA PHE A 128 9.51 11.03 6.15
C PHE A 128 10.89 10.86 5.53
N TYR A 129 11.26 11.74 4.61
CA TYR A 129 12.50 11.62 3.85
C TYR A 129 13.56 12.52 4.47
N SER A 130 14.77 11.98 4.61
CA SER A 130 15.92 12.80 4.96
C SER A 130 16.19 13.76 3.81
N GLN A 131 15.91 15.04 4.03
CA GLN A 131 16.32 16.09 3.12
C GLN A 131 17.84 16.16 3.19
N ARG A 132 18.51 15.85 2.08
CA ARG A 132 19.93 16.19 1.93
C ARG A 132 19.96 17.67 1.57
N GLU A 133 20.69 18.47 2.33
CA GLU A 133 21.05 19.82 1.88
C GLU A 133 21.80 19.68 0.54
N GLN A 134 21.37 20.45 -0.46
CA GLN A 134 22.08 20.59 -1.73
C GLN A 134 23.18 21.63 -1.60
#